data_AF-A0A066Z5K1-F1
#
_entry.id   AF-A0A066Z5K1-F1
#
_cell.length_a   1.000
_cell.length_b   1.000
_cell.length_c   1.000
_cell.angle_alpha   90.00
_cell.angle_beta   90.00
_cell.angle_gamma   90.00
#
_symmetry.space_group_name_H-M   'P 1'
#
loop_
_entity.id
_entity.type
_entity.pdbx_description
1 polymer ?
#
loop_
_entity_poly.entity_id
_entity_poly.type
_entity_poly.pdbx_seq_one_letter_code
_entity_poly.pdbx_strand_id
1 'polypeptide(L)'
;MPSREIQPAAWYALSGKWPDVEFAPDAPVEAVVARAVSKRLRDALAEKGWSARELARRADVGHATVNRLVAGEKSADMVTITRLEVALSLDLYPAGLWAQLAELSSGSSAAG
;
A
#
# COMPACT_ATOMS: atom_id res chain seq x y z
N MET A 1 -3.02 23.83 14.59
CA MET A 1 -2.94 22.36 14.80
C MET A 1 -1.62 21.91 14.20
N PRO A 2 -0.65 21.36 14.96
CA PRO A 2 0.51 20.76 14.33
C PRO A 2 0.02 19.61 13.44
N SER A 3 0.43 19.61 12.17
CA SER A 3 0.15 18.50 11.25
C SER A 3 0.65 17.22 11.90
N ARG A 4 -0.24 16.24 12.11
CA ARG A 4 0.15 14.91 12.57
C ARG A 4 1.17 14.40 11.56
N GLU A 5 2.41 14.17 12.00
CA GLU A 5 3.43 13.58 11.14
C GLU A 5 2.87 12.26 10.59
N ILE A 6 2.74 12.16 9.27
CA ILE A 6 2.20 10.96 8.63
C ILE A 6 3.26 9.89 8.77
N GLN A 7 3.04 8.97 9.71
CA GLN A 7 3.95 7.85 9.91
C GLN A 7 3.90 6.92 8.69
N PRO A 8 5.03 6.29 8.33
CA PRO A 8 5.05 5.24 7.32
C PRO A 8 4.04 4.14 7.66
N ALA A 9 3.41 3.55 6.64
CA ALA A 9 2.40 2.52 6.86
C ALA A 9 2.96 1.32 7.63
N ALA A 10 4.22 0.94 7.37
CA ALA A 10 4.91 -0.12 8.08
C ALA A 10 5.06 0.13 9.59
N TRP A 11 4.99 1.38 10.05
CA TRP A 11 5.07 1.73 11.49
C TRP A 11 3.87 1.18 12.29
N TYR A 12 2.72 1.03 11.65
CA TYR A 12 1.50 0.53 12.29
C TYR A 12 1.43 -1.01 12.38
N ALA A 13 2.43 -1.72 11.86
CA ALA A 13 2.48 -3.18 11.89
C ALA A 13 2.75 -3.69 13.32
N LEU A 14 1.84 -4.50 13.86
CA LEU A 14 2.01 -5.15 15.17
C LEU A 14 2.78 -6.46 15.07
N SER A 15 2.56 -7.22 13.99
CA SER A 15 3.11 -8.55 13.79
C SER A 15 3.28 -8.85 12.29
N GLY A 16 4.07 -9.88 11.98
CA GLY A 16 4.31 -10.33 10.61
C GLY A 16 5.48 -9.63 9.91
N LYS A 17 5.55 -9.80 8.58
CA LYS A 17 6.57 -9.17 7.73
C LYS A 17 5.87 -8.37 6.65
N TRP A 18 6.21 -7.11 6.52
CA TRP A 18 5.63 -6.24 5.50
C TRP A 18 5.70 -6.88 4.09
N PRO A 19 4.66 -6.77 3.25
CA PRO A 19 3.31 -6.23 3.50
C PRO A 19 2.31 -7.23 4.14
N ASP A 20 2.72 -8.45 4.50
CA ASP A 20 1.87 -9.43 5.18
C ASP A 20 1.93 -9.23 6.70
N VAL A 21 1.36 -8.11 7.15
CA VAL A 21 1.31 -7.69 8.55
C VAL A 21 -0.11 -7.62 9.08
N GLU A 22 -0.23 -7.80 10.39
CA GLU A 22 -1.41 -7.37 11.15
C GLU A 22 -1.20 -5.93 11.61
N PHE A 23 -2.23 -5.10 11.43
CA PHE A 23 -2.18 -3.70 11.82
C PHE A 23 -2.68 -3.49 13.25
N ALA A 24 -2.19 -2.41 13.87
CA ALA A 24 -2.78 -1.89 15.08
C ALA A 24 -4.27 -1.56 14.86
N PRO A 25 -5.15 -1.76 15.86
CA PRO A 25 -6.58 -1.46 15.74
C PRO A 25 -6.88 0.00 15.37
N ASP A 26 -5.99 0.92 15.70
CA ASP A 26 -6.07 2.35 15.42
C ASP A 26 -5.26 2.78 14.19
N ALA A 27 -4.78 1.82 13.38
CA ALA A 27 -4.06 2.12 12.16
C ALA A 27 -4.94 2.97 11.22
N PRO A 28 -4.42 4.09 10.70
CA PRO A 28 -5.19 4.98 9.86
C PRO A 28 -5.51 4.31 8.51
N VAL A 29 -6.59 4.73 7.86
CA VAL A 29 -7.05 4.15 6.59
C VAL A 29 -5.97 4.22 5.50
N GLU A 30 -5.17 5.28 5.50
CA GLU A 30 -4.08 5.48 4.56
C GLU A 30 -2.99 4.40 4.70
N ALA A 31 -2.75 3.87 5.91
CA ALA A 31 -1.84 2.75 6.13
C ALA A 31 -2.39 1.44 5.56
N VAL A 32 -3.70 1.22 5.69
CA VAL A 32 -4.41 0.06 5.09
C VAL A 32 -4.28 0.09 3.56
N VAL A 33 -4.52 1.26 2.95
CA VAL A 33 -4.35 1.45 1.50
C VAL A 33 -2.91 1.23 1.07
N ALA A 34 -1.95 1.83 1.78
CA ALA A 34 -0.54 1.69 1.46
C ALA A 34 -0.11 0.22 1.48
N ARG A 35 -0.49 -0.56 2.50
CA ARG A 35 -0.23 -2.01 2.54
C ARG A 35 -0.83 -2.74 1.36
N ALA A 36 -2.09 -2.44 1.02
CA ALA A 36 -2.78 -3.10 -0.08
C ALA A 36 -2.08 -2.83 -1.43
N VAL A 37 -1.61 -1.60 -1.64
CA VAL A 37 -0.82 -1.22 -2.82
C VAL A 37 0.56 -1.92 -2.79
N SER A 38 1.28 -1.88 -1.67
CA SER A 38 2.60 -2.52 -1.54
C SER A 38 2.53 -4.03 -1.79
N LYS A 39 1.48 -4.69 -1.29
CA LYS A 39 1.23 -6.11 -1.54
C LYS A 39 1.02 -6.40 -3.01
N ARG A 40 0.09 -5.71 -3.67
CA ARG A 40 -0.14 -5.86 -5.12
C ARG A 40 1.11 -5.57 -5.94
N LEU A 41 1.87 -4.55 -5.56
CA LEU A 41 3.11 -4.18 -6.23
C LEU A 41 4.18 -5.28 -6.11
N ARG A 42 4.39 -5.80 -4.91
CA ARG A 42 5.32 -6.92 -4.66
C ARG A 42 4.91 -8.15 -5.47
N ASP A 43 3.63 -8.51 -5.39
CA ASP A 43 3.10 -9.71 -6.04
C ASP A 43 3.20 -9.58 -7.57
N ALA A 44 2.88 -8.41 -8.14
CA ALA A 44 3.01 -8.14 -9.57
C ALA A 44 4.48 -8.14 -10.06
N LEU A 45 5.42 -7.62 -9.27
CA LEU A 45 6.85 -7.71 -9.58
C LEU A 45 7.32 -9.17 -9.61
N ALA A 46 6.90 -9.98 -8.64
CA ALA A 46 7.23 -11.40 -8.58
C ALA A 46 6.64 -12.16 -9.77
N GLU A 47 5.37 -11.95 -10.09
CA GLU A 47 4.67 -12.62 -11.21
C GLU A 47 5.31 -12.29 -12.56
N LYS A 48 5.67 -11.02 -12.79
CA LYS A 48 6.31 -10.59 -14.05
C LYS A 48 7.82 -10.86 -14.09
N GLY A 49 8.43 -11.30 -12.98
CA GLY A 49 9.89 -11.45 -12.85
C GLY A 49 10.65 -10.13 -12.97
N TRP A 50 10.03 -9.01 -12.59
CA TRP A 50 10.63 -7.67 -12.71
C TRP A 50 11.29 -7.23 -11.42
N SER A 51 12.41 -6.51 -11.55
CA SER A 51 12.99 -5.76 -10.44
C SER A 51 12.27 -4.43 -10.25
N ALA A 52 12.41 -3.82 -9.05
CA ALA A 52 11.91 -2.47 -8.79
C ALA A 52 12.52 -1.43 -9.75
N ARG A 53 13.79 -1.59 -10.16
CA ARG A 53 14.45 -0.73 -11.17
C ARG A 53 13.74 -0.80 -12.51
N GLU A 54 13.35 -2.00 -12.89
CA GLU A 54 12.81 -2.28 -14.20
C GLU A 54 11.34 -1.84 -14.31
N LEU A 55 10.58 -1.90 -13.21
CA LEU A 55 9.29 -1.22 -13.12
C LEU A 55 9.44 0.31 -13.11
N ALA A 56 10.38 0.85 -12.34
CA ALA A 56 10.61 2.29 -12.27
C ALA A 56 10.90 2.90 -13.66
N ARG A 57 11.72 2.20 -14.46
CA ARG A 57 12.03 2.58 -15.84
C ARG A 57 10.80 2.54 -16.74
N ARG A 58 9.95 1.51 -16.64
CA ARG A 58 8.72 1.41 -17.45
C ARG A 58 7.66 2.44 -17.08
N ALA A 59 7.54 2.74 -15.78
CA ALA A 59 6.56 3.67 -15.26
C ALA A 59 7.03 5.14 -15.31
N ASP A 60 8.26 5.41 -15.74
CA ASP A 60 8.87 6.74 -15.67
C ASP A 60 8.76 7.35 -14.26
N VAL A 61 9.21 6.60 -13.25
CA VAL A 61 9.26 7.06 -11.85
C VAL A 61 10.63 6.79 -11.25
N GLY A 62 10.96 7.49 -10.17
CA GLY A 62 12.23 7.27 -9.47
C GLY A 62 12.33 5.85 -8.89
N HIS A 63 13.45 5.17 -9.09
CA HIS A 63 13.68 3.84 -8.52
C HIS A 63 13.53 3.79 -6.99
N ALA A 64 14.03 4.83 -6.29
CA ALA A 64 13.87 4.95 -4.85
C ALA A 64 12.40 5.14 -4.43
N THR A 65 11.52 5.60 -5.32
CA THR A 65 10.08 5.63 -5.06
C THR A 65 9.53 4.22 -5.03
N VAL A 66 9.79 3.40 -6.05
CA VAL A 66 9.28 2.01 -6.12
C VAL A 66 9.72 1.19 -4.90
N ASN A 67 11.00 1.25 -4.50
CA ASN A 67 11.47 0.51 -3.32
C ASN A 67 10.75 0.94 -2.04
N ARG A 68 10.58 2.25 -1.82
CA ARG A 68 9.89 2.76 -0.63
C ARG A 68 8.41 2.39 -0.62
N LEU A 69 7.76 2.36 -1.79
CA LEU A 69 6.40 1.87 -1.91
C LEU A 69 6.32 0.38 -1.58
N VAL A 70 7.21 -0.46 -2.11
CA VAL A 70 7.24 -1.90 -1.78
C VAL A 70 7.49 -2.12 -0.29
N ALA A 71 8.37 -1.33 0.33
CA ALA A 71 8.72 -1.42 1.74
C ALA A 71 7.68 -0.80 2.70
N GLY A 72 6.66 -0.09 2.20
CA GLY A 72 5.66 0.58 3.04
C GLY A 72 6.19 1.84 3.74
N GLU A 73 7.33 2.35 3.28
CA GLU A 73 8.01 3.53 3.82
C GLU A 73 7.40 4.83 3.30
N LYS A 74 6.61 4.77 2.22
CA LYS A 74 5.95 5.92 1.60
C LYS A 74 4.61 5.50 0.99
N SER A 75 3.64 6.40 0.99
CA SER A 75 2.41 6.29 0.19
C SER A 75 2.63 6.82 -1.22
N ALA A 76 2.01 6.17 -2.21
CA ALA A 76 1.98 6.68 -3.58
C ALA A 76 1.06 7.90 -3.66
N ASP A 77 1.47 8.92 -4.40
CA ASP A 77 0.54 9.95 -4.86
C ASP A 77 -0.23 9.44 -6.10
N MET A 78 -1.25 10.21 -6.48
CA MET A 78 -2.13 9.87 -7.60
C MET A 78 -1.34 9.71 -8.92
N VAL A 79 -0.35 10.56 -9.17
CA VAL A 79 0.43 10.51 -10.41
C VAL A 79 1.29 9.24 -10.45
N THR A 80 1.91 8.90 -9.33
CA THR A 80 2.75 7.72 -9.18
C THR A 80 1.93 6.44 -9.34
N ILE A 81 0.76 6.34 -8.70
CA ILE A 81 -0.06 5.13 -8.81
C ILE A 81 -0.55 4.92 -10.24
N THR A 82 -1.07 5.97 -10.91
CA THR A 82 -1.51 5.87 -12.31
C THR A 82 -0.39 5.40 -13.24
N ARG A 83 0.83 5.94 -13.08
CA ARG A 83 1.98 5.52 -13.89
C ARG A 83 2.35 4.05 -13.67
N LEU A 84 2.32 3.59 -12.43
CA LEU A 84 2.60 2.20 -12.08
C LEU A 84 1.54 1.25 -12.63
N GLU A 85 0.26 1.61 -12.51
CA GLU A 85 -0.88 0.82 -13.02
C GLU A 85 -0.81 0.66 -14.54
N VAL A 86 -0.56 1.74 -15.28
CA VAL A 86 -0.37 1.70 -16.74
C VAL A 86 0.81 0.80 -17.12
N ALA A 87 1.95 0.94 -16.43
CA ALA A 87 3.15 0.15 -16.71
C ALA A 87 2.99 -1.35 -16.39
N LEU A 88 2.17 -1.70 -15.38
CA LEU A 88 1.89 -3.07 -14.99
C LEU A 88 0.70 -3.67 -15.76
N SER A 89 -0.15 -2.82 -16.33
CA SER A 89 -1.48 -3.17 -16.85
C SER A 89 -2.32 -3.88 -15.78
N LEU A 90 -2.33 -3.32 -14.57
CA LEU A 90 -2.97 -3.88 -13.38
C LEU A 90 -3.44 -2.76 -12.46
N ASP A 91 -4.63 -2.89 -11.89
CA ASP A 91 -5.12 -1.99 -10.85
C ASP A 91 -4.36 -2.25 -9.52
N LEU A 92 -3.67 -1.23 -9.03
CA LEU A 92 -2.95 -1.25 -7.75
C LEU A 92 -3.82 -0.66 -6.65
N TYR A 93 -4.60 0.37 -6.95
CA TYR A 93 -5.51 0.95 -5.97
C TYR A 93 -6.65 -0.02 -5.65
N PRO A 94 -6.95 -0.28 -4.37
CA PRO A 94 -8.00 -1.23 -4.00
C PRO A 94 -9.40 -0.72 -4.40
N ALA A 95 -10.10 -1.48 -5.23
CA ALA A 95 -11.51 -1.27 -5.49
C ALA A 95 -12.36 -1.65 -4.26
N GLY A 96 -13.46 -0.94 -4.03
CA GLY A 96 -14.43 -1.24 -2.97
C GLY A 96 -13.93 -1.00 -1.55
N LEU A 97 -12.84 -0.24 -1.37
CA LEU A 97 -12.22 0.02 -0.07
C LEU A 97 -13.23 0.53 0.98
N TRP A 98 -14.12 1.45 0.58
CA TRP A 98 -15.13 2.00 1.49
C TRP A 98 -16.04 0.91 2.09
N ALA A 99 -16.43 -0.08 1.29
CA ALA A 99 -17.32 -1.16 1.71
C ALA A 99 -16.59 -2.13 2.64
N GLN A 100 -15.36 -2.49 2.28
CA GLN A 100 -14.50 -3.36 3.10
C GLN A 100 -14.25 -2.76 4.49
N LEU A 101 -14.03 -1.44 4.57
CA LEU A 101 -13.84 -0.76 5.86
C LEU A 101 -15.14 -0.64 6.66
N ALA A 102 -16.28 -0.44 5.99
CA ALA A 102 -17.58 -0.45 6.65
C ALA A 102 -17.89 -1.82 7.27
N GLU A 103 -17.60 -2.91 6.57
CA GLU A 103 -17.76 -4.28 7.08
C GLU A 103 -16.86 -4.55 8.31
N LEU A 104 -15.60 -4.13 8.26
CA LEU A 104 -14.66 -4.27 9.38
C LEU A 104 -15.10 -3.49 10.62
N SER A 105 -15.61 -2.26 10.44
CA SER A 105 -16.14 -1.46 11.55
C SER A 105 -17.42 -2.06 12.16
N SER A 106 -18.24 -2.73 11.35
CA SER A 106 -19.48 -3.39 11.78
C SER A 106 -19.20 -4.69 12.55
N GLY A 107 -18.18 -5.45 12.14
CA GLY A 107 -17.76 -6.68 12.82
C GLY A 107 -17.09 -6.45 14.17
N SER A 108 -16.39 -5.33 14.36
CA SER A 108 -15.74 -4.98 15.64
C SER A 108 -16.74 -4.60 16.75
N SER A 109 -17.98 -4.24 16.41
CA SER A 109 -19.02 -3.88 17.40
C SER A 109 -19.75 -5.09 18.00
N ALA A 110 -19.59 -6.30 17.45
CA ALA A 110 -20.31 -7.50 17.87
C ALA A 110 -19.55 -8.38 18.88
N ALA A 111 -18.34 -7.97 19.29
CA ALA A 111 -17.46 -8.71 20.20
C ALA A 111 -17.31 -8.04 21.59
N GLY A 112 -18.22 -7.13 21.95
CA GLY A 112 -18.27 -6.43 23.24
C GLY A 112 -19.39 -6.94 24.15
#